data_AF-A0A117SMT0-F1
#
_entry.id   AF-A0A117SMT0-F1
#
_cell.length_a   1.000
_cell.length_b   1.000
_cell.length_c   1.000
_cell.angle_alpha   90.00
_cell.angle_beta   90.00
_cell.angle_gamma   90.00
#
_symmetry.space_group_name_H-M   'P 1'
#
loop_
_entity.id
_entity.type
_entity.pdbx_description
1 polymer ?
#
loop_
_entity_poly.entity_id
_entity_poly.type
_entity_poly.pdbx_seq_one_letter_code
_entity_poly.pdbx_strand_id
1 'polypeptide(L)'
;MYLFGSFVRGDWLVDSDIDLVVVSPGLRDVPWHERYPLLRRMMPPDIPTDILAYTPEEFEEVRRRSVIIMDAESYWVELTEEALT
;
A
#
# COMPACT_ATOMS: atom_id res chain seq x y z
N MET A 1 6.38 -2.79 -3.83
CA MET A 1 5.39 -1.99 -3.08
C MET A 1 4.71 -1.09 -4.10
N TYR A 2 3.43 -0.76 -3.93
CA TYR A 2 2.72 0.09 -4.88
C TYR A 2 2.21 1.34 -4.19
N LEU A 3 2.48 2.49 -4.79
CA LEU A 3 1.84 3.76 -4.42
C LEU A 3 0.57 3.91 -5.25
N PHE A 4 -0.53 4.29 -4.62
CA PHE A 4 -1.79 4.59 -5.30
C PHE A 4 -2.43 5.85 -4.71
N GLY A 5 -3.71 6.08 -4.98
CA GLY A 5 -4.44 7.21 -4.42
C GLY A 5 -4.11 8.56 -5.06
N SER A 6 -4.38 9.61 -4.30
CA SER A 6 -4.41 10.99 -4.82
C SER A 6 -3.04 11.53 -5.22
N PHE A 7 -1.98 11.05 -4.57
CA PHE A 7 -0.60 11.39 -4.93
C PHE A 7 -0.24 10.94 -6.35
N VAL A 8 -0.68 9.74 -6.75
CA VAL A 8 -0.43 9.22 -8.10
C VAL A 8 -1.30 9.90 -9.14
N ARG A 9 -2.58 10.15 -8.81
CA ARG A 9 -3.51 10.84 -9.73
C ARG A 9 -3.22 12.33 -9.88
N GLY A 10 -2.44 12.92 -8.97
CA GLY A 10 -2.10 14.34 -8.97
C GLY A 10 -3.23 15.25 -8.43
N ASP A 11 -4.23 14.68 -7.77
CA ASP A 11 -5.38 15.39 -7.18
C ASP A 11 -5.33 15.44 -5.64
N TRP A 12 -4.12 15.30 -5.06
CA TRP A 12 -3.89 15.34 -3.62
C TRP A 12 -4.10 16.74 -3.00
N LEU A 13 -4.45 16.73 -1.72
CA LEU A 13 -4.61 17.92 -0.87
C LEU A 13 -3.55 17.92 0.23
N VAL A 14 -3.38 19.07 0.90
CA VAL A 14 -2.36 19.26 1.94
C VAL A 14 -2.43 18.24 3.08
N ASP A 15 -3.62 17.68 3.32
CA ASP A 15 -3.95 16.71 4.36
C ASP A 15 -4.18 15.30 3.82
N SER A 16 -3.94 15.06 2.53
CA SER A 16 -3.99 13.71 1.96
C SER A 16 -2.94 12.79 2.58
N ASP A 17 -3.34 11.55 2.77
CA ASP A 17 -2.47 10.44 3.12
C ASP A 17 -1.73 9.88 1.91
N ILE A 18 -0.61 9.22 2.21
CA ILE A 18 0.12 8.38 1.27
C ILE A 18 -0.51 6.98 1.31
N ASP A 19 -1.13 6.58 0.21
CA ASP A 19 -1.79 5.28 0.05
C ASP A 19 -0.82 4.22 -0.47
N LEU A 20 -0.58 3.17 0.31
CA LEU A 20 0.37 2.10 -0.03
C LEU A 20 -0.28 0.72 -0.07
N VAL A 21 0.07 -0.06 -1.10
CA VAL A 21 -0.10 -1.51 -1.08
C VAL A 21 1.26 -2.17 -0.81
N VAL A 22 1.35 -2.85 0.32
CA VAL A 22 2.54 -3.59 0.76
C VAL A 22 2.28 -5.08 0.58
N VAL A 23 3.08 -5.71 -0.27
CA VAL A 23 3.03 -7.16 -0.51
C VAL A 23 4.35 -7.77 -0.05
N SER A 24 4.30 -8.67 0.94
CA SER A 24 5.53 -9.26 1.50
C SER A 24 5.29 -10.68 2.05
N PRO A 25 6.18 -11.66 1.74
CA PRO A 25 6.15 -12.97 2.37
C PRO A 25 6.30 -12.92 3.90
N GLY A 26 6.94 -11.87 4.43
CA GLY A 26 7.14 -11.69 5.88
C GLY A 26 5.86 -11.41 6.67
N LEU A 27 4.74 -11.16 5.99
CA LEU A 27 3.43 -10.96 6.62
C LEU A 27 2.68 -12.28 6.89
N ARG A 28 3.20 -13.43 6.45
CA ARG A 28 2.52 -14.73 6.56
C ARG A 28 2.24 -15.14 8.01
N ASP A 29 3.19 -14.88 8.90
CA ASP A 29 3.08 -15.22 10.33
C ASP A 29 2.62 -14.03 11.19
N VAL A 30 2.23 -12.92 10.56
CA VAL A 30 1.73 -11.72 11.25
C VAL A 30 0.20 -11.72 11.22
N PRO A 31 -0.48 -11.71 12.38
CA PRO A 31 -1.94 -11.60 12.44
C PRO A 31 -2.42 -10.38 11.66
N TRP A 32 -3.49 -10.54 10.87
CA TRP A 32 -3.95 -9.49 9.94
C TRP A 32 -4.11 -8.11 10.59
N HIS A 33 -4.64 -8.06 11.80
CA HIS A 33 -4.90 -6.83 12.57
C HIS A 33 -3.62 -6.16 13.11
N GLU A 34 -2.50 -6.90 13.14
CA GLU A 34 -1.20 -6.39 13.57
C GLU A 34 -0.37 -5.86 12.39
N ARG A 35 -0.72 -6.20 11.14
CA ARG A 35 0.07 -5.82 9.96
C ARG A 35 0.11 -4.30 9.75
N TYR A 36 -1.05 -3.64 9.82
CA TYR A 36 -1.12 -2.18 9.72
C TYR A 36 -0.28 -1.49 10.81
N PRO A 37 -0.48 -1.73 12.13
CA PRO A 37 0.31 -1.05 13.15
C PRO A 37 1.80 -1.41 13.10
N LEU A 38 2.17 -2.61 12.65
CA LEU A 38 3.56 -2.98 12.41
C LEU A 38 4.19 -2.08 11.33
N LEU A 39 3.56 -1.97 10.17
CA LEU A 39 4.06 -1.17 9.05
C LEU A 39 4.00 0.33 9.33
N ARG A 40 2.91 0.80 9.95
CA ARG A 40 2.73 2.22 10.30
C ARG A 40 3.82 2.75 11.24
N ARG A 41 4.35 1.91 12.14
CA ARG A 41 5.47 2.26 13.04
C ARG A 41 6.80 2.43 12.31
N MET A 42 6.93 1.91 11.09
CA MET A 42 8.13 2.08 10.26
C MET A 42 8.10 3.40 9.46
N MET A 43 6.94 4.05 9.38
CA MET A 43 6.75 5.32 8.68
C MET A 43 6.92 6.50 9.64
N PRO A 44 7.34 7.69 9.15
CA PRO A 44 7.34 8.91 9.95
C PRO A 44 5.97 9.16 10.61
N PRO A 45 5.92 9.57 11.89
CA PRO A 45 4.67 9.70 12.62
C PRO A 45 3.81 10.87 12.13
N ASP A 46 4.42 11.89 11.56
CA ASP A 46 3.83 13.13 11.06
C ASP A 46 3.31 13.05 9.62
N ILE A 47 3.59 11.95 8.91
CA ILE A 47 3.07 11.71 7.57
C ILE A 47 1.82 10.82 7.67
N PRO A 48 0.63 11.29 7.25
CA PRO A 48 -0.54 10.44 7.14
C PRO A 48 -0.29 9.35 6.09
N THR A 49 -0.61 8.10 6.44
CA THR A 49 -0.35 6.96 5.56
C THR A 49 -1.44 5.91 5.80
N ASP A 50 -2.06 5.45 4.72
CA ASP A 50 -2.92 4.28 4.71
C ASP A 50 -2.21 3.10 4.02
N ILE A 51 -2.37 1.90 4.57
CA ILE A 51 -1.56 0.74 4.20
C ILE A 51 -2.46 -0.49 4.05
N LEU A 52 -2.57 -0.98 2.83
CA LEU A 52 -3.14 -2.29 2.52
C LEU A 52 -2.02 -3.34 2.49
N ALA A 53 -2.08 -4.32 3.39
CA ALA A 53 -0.96 -5.24 3.64
C ALA A 53 -1.33 -6.71 3.37
N TYR A 54 -0.64 -7.34 2.41
CA TYR A 54 -0.93 -8.69 1.94
C TYR A 54 0.32 -9.58 1.89
N THR A 55 0.15 -10.89 2.07
CA THR A 55 1.12 -11.85 1.53
C THR A 55 1.00 -11.90 0.00
N PRO A 56 2.00 -12.44 -0.73
CA PRO A 56 1.87 -12.61 -2.17
C PRO A 56 0.64 -13.43 -2.58
N GLU A 57 0.30 -14.48 -1.83
CA GLU A 57 -0.84 -15.35 -2.13
C GLU A 57 -2.19 -14.64 -1.89
N GLU A 58 -2.29 -13.87 -0.80
CA GLU A 58 -3.47 -13.05 -0.53
C GLU A 58 -3.64 -11.96 -1.58
N PHE A 59 -2.51 -11.35 -2.04
CA PHE A 59 -2.52 -10.30 -3.03
C PHE A 59 -3.13 -10.76 -4.36
N GLU A 60 -2.73 -11.93 -4.84
CA GLU A 60 -3.28 -12.56 -6.04
C GLU A 60 -4.79 -12.86 -5.94
N GLU A 61 -5.32 -13.04 -4.72
CA GLU A 61 -6.75 -13.20 -4.50
C GLU A 61 -7.48 -11.84 -4.49
N VAL A 62 -6.96 -10.85 -3.75
CA VAL A 62 -7.63 -9.55 -3.65
C VAL A 62 -7.59 -8.77 -4.96
N ARG A 63 -6.58 -8.95 -5.81
CA ARG A 63 -6.55 -8.38 -7.17
C ARG A 63 -7.74 -8.80 -8.03
N ARG A 64 -8.34 -9.97 -7.75
CA ARG A 64 -9.51 -10.47 -8.49
C ARG A 64 -10.86 -10.12 -7.85
N ARG A 65 -10.88 -9.65 -6.61
CA ARG A 65 -12.12 -9.51 -5.81
C ARG A 65 -12.33 -8.13 -5.19
N SER A 66 -11.26 -7.41 -4.90
CA SER A 66 -11.32 -6.09 -4.27
C SER A 66 -11.43 -5.00 -5.33
N VAL A 67 -12.54 -4.28 -5.32
CA VAL A 67 -12.74 -3.11 -6.21
C VAL A 67 -11.68 -2.04 -5.95
N ILE A 68 -11.22 -1.89 -4.71
CA ILE A 68 -10.15 -0.94 -4.35
C ILE A 68 -8.83 -1.35 -5.01
N ILE A 69 -8.47 -2.64 -4.96
CA ILE A 69 -7.22 -3.11 -5.58
C ILE A 69 -7.33 -3.06 -7.11
N MET A 70 -8.48 -3.41 -7.69
CA MET A 70 -8.70 -3.32 -9.14
C MET A 70 -8.63 -1.87 -9.64
N ASP A 71 -9.18 -0.91 -8.89
CA ASP A 71 -9.04 0.51 -9.19
C ASP A 71 -7.58 0.96 -9.09
N ALA A 72 -6.94 0.70 -7.94
CA ALA A 72 -5.55 1.06 -7.70
C ALA A 72 -4.61 0.48 -8.77
N GLU A 73 -4.79 -0.79 -9.15
CA GLU A 73 -3.98 -1.47 -10.17
C GLU A 73 -4.02 -0.78 -11.54
N SER A 74 -5.11 -0.08 -11.86
CA SER A 74 -5.22 0.61 -13.15
C SER A 74 -4.30 1.84 -13.27
N TYR A 75 -3.76 2.35 -12.16
CA TYR A 75 -2.90 3.55 -12.18
C TYR A 75 -1.75 3.54 -11.16
N TRP A 76 -1.58 2.52 -10.32
CA TRP A 76 -0.54 2.54 -9.29
C TRP A 76 0.87 2.72 -9.87
N VAL A 77 1.77 3.21 -9.05
CA VAL A 77 3.20 3.24 -9.39
C VAL A 77 3.89 2.19 -8.55
N GLU A 78 4.56 1.24 -9.22
CA GLU A 78 5.43 0.30 -8.54
C GLU A 78 6.67 1.04 -8.04
N LEU A 79 6.88 0.98 -6.73
CA LEU A 79 8.05 1.53 -6.06
C LEU A 79 9.16 0.47 -6.09
N THR A 80 10.10 0.64 -7.02
CA THR A 80 11.37 -0.09 -7.10
C THR A 80 12.52 0.77 -6.59
N GLU A 81 13.68 0.18 -6.29
CA GLU A 81 14.86 0.97 -5.88
C GLU A 81 15.29 1.96 -6.98
N GLU A 82 15.13 1.57 -8.25
CA GLU A 82 15.42 2.44 -9.40
C GLU A 82 14.44 3.60 -9.52
N ALA A 83 13.19 3.43 -9.09
CA ALA A 83 12.16 4.48 -9.13
C ALA A 83 12.35 5.54 -8.03
N LEU A 84 13.20 5.27 -7.04
CA LEU A 84 13.46 6.14 -5.88
C LEU A 84 14.78 6.93 -6.01
N THR A 85 15.51 6.76 -7.12
CA THR A 85 16.80 7.43 -7.40
C THR A 85 16.66 8.44 -8.52
#